data_AF-A0A2K0TJP4-F1
#
_entry.id   AF-A0A2K0TJP4-F1
#
_cell.length_a   1.000
_cell.length_b   1.000
_cell.length_c   1.000
_cell.angle_alpha   90.00
_cell.angle_beta   90.00
_cell.angle_gamma   90.00
#
_symmetry.space_group_name_H-M   'P 1'
#
loop_
_entity.id
_entity.type
_entity.pdbx_description
1 polymer ?
#
loop_
_entity_poly.entity_id
_entity_poly.type
_entity_poly.pdbx_seq_one_letter_code
_entity_poly.pdbx_strand_id
1 'polypeptide(L)'
;MLDGRVAAISTGALVMSSILVGIGGSMSVVGSRVASQASVPHQDVALAVSLLSLWSKIGSAIGSAIVAVIWSNQMPKQLRKYLPAGTPEATVKKLFGDMRSLRIAYDFDDPIRQGAITAYRHALYYCITVALALAFVPLVAAFFQTNYFLGKQQNAVTDVGNDGLPLSEKDRNPDPLPPPRNKKEAFLRFWAGST
;
A
#
# COMPACT_ATOMS: atom_id res chain seq x y z
N MET A 1 10.06 16.69 -21.15
CA MET A 1 9.15 17.77 -21.60
C MET A 1 7.88 17.67 -20.77
N LEU A 2 7.81 18.40 -19.66
CA LEU A 2 6.64 18.51 -18.80
C LEU A 2 6.53 19.99 -18.42
N ASP A 3 6.25 20.83 -19.41
CA ASP A 3 5.79 22.20 -19.21
C ASP A 3 4.27 22.17 -19.19
N GLY A 4 3.73 22.04 -17.99
CA GLY A 4 2.33 22.20 -17.68
C GLY A 4 2.29 22.72 -16.26
N ARG A 5 1.76 23.94 -16.10
CA ARG A 5 1.61 24.65 -14.83
C ARG A 5 1.30 23.65 -13.70
N VAL A 6 2.21 23.58 -12.75
CA VAL A 6 2.07 23.04 -11.39
C VAL A 6 0.68 22.49 -11.00
N ALA A 7 0.68 21.22 -10.62
CA ALA A 7 -0.31 20.52 -9.77
C ALA A 7 -1.75 20.32 -10.30
N ALA A 8 -1.98 20.28 -11.60
CA ALA A 8 -3.23 19.74 -12.16
C ALA A 8 -2.98 18.94 -13.45
N ILE A 9 -2.22 17.85 -13.36
CA ILE A 9 -2.54 16.69 -14.20
C ILE A 9 -3.95 16.32 -13.73
N SER A 10 -4.95 16.50 -14.61
CA SER A 10 -6.40 16.50 -14.34
C SER A 10 -6.80 15.96 -12.96
N THR A 11 -7.63 16.71 -12.21
CA THR A 11 -8.14 16.26 -10.90
C THR A 11 -8.63 14.80 -10.93
N GLY A 12 -9.22 14.39 -12.06
CA GLY A 12 -9.56 13.00 -12.35
C GLY A 12 -8.38 12.01 -12.30
N ALA A 13 -7.24 12.28 -12.94
CA ALA A 13 -6.06 11.42 -12.87
C ALA A 13 -5.51 11.27 -11.45
N LEU A 14 -5.49 12.36 -10.68
CA LEU A 14 -5.05 12.33 -9.27
C LEU A 14 -6.00 11.46 -8.42
N VAL A 15 -7.31 11.66 -8.56
CA VAL A 15 -8.33 10.86 -7.87
C VAL A 15 -8.23 9.39 -8.27
N MET A 16 -8.13 9.09 -9.57
CA MET A 16 -8.03 7.72 -10.07
C MET A 16 -6.76 7.01 -9.58
N SER A 17 -5.62 7.69 -9.59
CA SER A 17 -4.38 7.11 -9.05
C SER A 17 -4.48 6.79 -7.55
N SER A 18 -5.16 7.65 -6.78
CA SER A 18 -5.36 7.45 -5.34
C SER A 18 -6.30 6.27 -5.05
N ILE A 19 -7.36 6.12 -5.87
CA ILE A 19 -8.28 4.98 -5.79
C ILE A 19 -7.53 3.68 -6.07
N LEU A 20 -6.73 3.61 -7.14
CA LEU A 20 -5.97 2.42 -7.50
C LEU A 20 -4.98 2.02 -6.39
N VAL A 21 -4.26 2.98 -5.84
CA VAL A 21 -3.34 2.73 -4.71
C VAL A 21 -4.11 2.28 -3.46
N GLY A 22 -5.27 2.87 -3.19
CA GLY A 22 -6.13 2.46 -2.08
C GLY A 22 -6.67 1.03 -2.22
N ILE A 23 -7.10 0.64 -3.43
CA ILE A 23 -7.58 -0.72 -3.72
C ILE A 23 -6.43 -1.72 -3.55
N GLY A 24 -5.27 -1.48 -4.17
CA GLY A 24 -4.13 -2.40 -4.06
C GLY A 24 -3.62 -2.56 -2.62
N GLY A 25 -3.53 -1.46 -1.87
CA GLY A 25 -3.13 -1.47 -0.47
C GLY A 25 -4.13 -2.22 0.42
N SER A 26 -5.43 -1.98 0.23
CA SER A 26 -6.46 -2.64 1.03
C SER A 26 -6.55 -4.14 0.76
N MET A 27 -6.50 -4.57 -0.50
CA MET A 27 -6.50 -5.99 -0.88
C MET A 27 -5.34 -6.74 -0.23
N SER A 28 -4.14 -6.17 -0.26
CA SER A 28 -2.95 -6.79 0.34
C SER A 28 -3.09 -6.94 1.86
N VAL A 29 -3.52 -5.89 2.55
CA VAL A 29 -3.66 -5.90 4.01
C VAL A 29 -4.77 -6.84 4.48
N VAL A 30 -5.93 -6.83 3.81
CA VAL A 30 -7.04 -7.71 4.16
C VAL A 30 -6.68 -9.17 3.85
N GLY A 31 -6.04 -9.43 2.71
CA GLY A 31 -5.57 -10.76 2.33
C GLY A 31 -4.61 -11.36 3.37
N SER A 32 -3.58 -10.61 3.79
CA SER A 32 -2.65 -11.08 4.83
C SER A 32 -3.33 -11.33 6.17
N ARG A 33 -4.32 -10.51 6.55
CA ARG A 33 -5.10 -10.72 7.78
C ARG A 33 -5.89 -12.02 7.73
N VAL A 34 -6.65 -12.23 6.66
CA VAL A 34 -7.48 -13.43 6.50
C VAL A 34 -6.60 -14.68 6.41
N ALA A 35 -5.51 -14.64 5.63
CA ALA A 35 -4.56 -15.75 5.52
C ALA A 35 -3.94 -16.11 6.89
N SER A 36 -3.57 -15.11 7.70
CA SER A 36 -3.05 -15.33 9.05
C SER A 36 -4.09 -15.96 9.97
N GLN A 37 -5.34 -15.49 9.93
CA GLN A 37 -6.43 -16.06 10.73
C GLN A 37 -6.76 -17.51 10.32
N ALA A 38 -6.71 -17.81 9.03
CA ALA A 38 -6.95 -19.16 8.51
C ALA A 38 -5.86 -20.16 8.92
N SER A 39 -4.63 -19.69 9.15
CA SER A 39 -3.47 -20.54 9.47
C SER A 39 -3.38 -21.01 10.92
N VAL A 40 -4.25 -20.53 11.82
CA VAL A 40 -4.17 -20.82 13.26
C VAL A 40 -5.48 -21.37 13.84
N PRO A 41 -5.42 -22.16 14.93
CA PRO A 41 -6.60 -22.53 15.71
C PRO A 41 -7.40 -21.31 16.17
N HIS A 42 -8.74 -21.42 16.27
CA HIS A 42 -9.61 -20.30 16.66
C HIS A 42 -9.20 -19.66 18.00
N GLN A 43 -8.68 -20.46 18.92
CA GLN A 43 -8.18 -20.03 20.22
C GLN A 43 -6.98 -19.06 20.11
N ASP A 44 -6.16 -19.21 19.07
CA ASP A 44 -4.92 -18.45 18.86
C ASP A 44 -5.08 -17.32 17.84
N VAL A 45 -6.27 -17.13 17.27
CA VAL A 45 -6.54 -16.07 16.28
C VAL A 45 -6.21 -14.68 16.84
N ALA A 46 -6.55 -14.43 18.10
CA ALA A 46 -6.24 -13.15 18.76
C ALA A 46 -4.72 -12.91 18.84
N LEU A 47 -3.95 -13.96 19.15
CA LEU A 47 -2.49 -13.90 19.20
C LEU A 47 -1.91 -13.64 17.80
N ALA A 48 -2.39 -14.36 16.77
CA ALA A 48 -1.96 -14.16 15.39
C ALA A 48 -2.21 -12.72 14.89
N VAL A 49 -3.40 -12.16 15.16
CA VAL A 49 -3.75 -10.79 14.76
C VAL A 49 -2.91 -9.74 15.51
N SER A 50 -2.65 -9.96 16.80
CA SER A 50 -1.80 -9.06 17.58
C SER A 50 -0.36 -9.06 17.06
N LEU A 51 0.19 -10.22 16.71
CA LEU A 51 1.53 -10.35 16.14
C LEU A 51 1.61 -9.68 14.76
N LEU A 52 0.61 -9.89 13.89
CA LEU A 52 0.52 -9.22 12.60
C LEU A 52 0.46 -7.69 12.75
N SER A 53 -0.29 -7.20 13.74
CA SER A 53 -0.37 -5.77 14.05
C SER A 53 0.97 -5.22 14.53
N LEU A 54 1.69 -5.97 15.37
CA LEU A 54 3.03 -5.61 15.83
C LEU A 54 4.01 -5.49 14.65
N TRP A 55 4.06 -6.49 13.76
CA TRP A 55 4.89 -6.45 12.56
C TRP A 55 4.54 -5.28 11.65
N SER A 56 3.24 -4.97 11.51
CA SER A 56 2.78 -3.81 10.75
C SER A 56 3.30 -2.49 11.34
N LYS A 57 3.33 -2.36 12.67
CA LYS A 57 3.90 -1.18 13.35
C LYS A 57 5.40 -1.07 13.15
N ILE A 58 6.13 -2.19 13.22
CA ILE A 58 7.58 -2.23 12.97
C ILE A 58 7.86 -1.79 11.53
N GLY A 59 7.17 -2.36 10.55
CA GLY A 59 7.31 -1.98 9.14
C GLY A 59 7.01 -0.49 8.90
N SER A 60 5.97 0.04 9.54
CA SER A 60 5.64 1.46 9.48
C SER A 60 6.73 2.35 10.08
N ALA A 61 7.38 1.95 11.17
CA ALA A 61 8.47 2.69 11.80
C ALA A 61 9.74 2.69 10.94
N ILE A 62 10.07 1.55 10.32
CA ILE A 62 11.21 1.44 9.41
C ILE A 62 10.96 2.30 8.16
N GLY A 63 9.77 2.21 7.57
CA GLY A 63 9.40 2.99 6.39
C GLY A 63 9.45 4.50 6.65
N SER A 64 8.92 4.95 7.79
CA SER A 64 8.97 6.37 8.16
C SER A 64 10.40 6.86 8.40
N ALA A 65 11.27 6.05 9.00
CA ALA A 65 12.68 6.37 9.19
C ALA A 65 13.43 6.52 7.85
N ILE A 66 13.23 5.60 6.90
CA ILE A 66 13.84 5.68 5.56
C ILE A 66 13.40 6.96 4.85
N VAL A 67 12.09 7.24 4.83
CA VAL A 67 11.56 8.45 4.20
C VAL A 67 12.09 9.71 4.90
N ALA A 68 12.19 9.73 6.23
CA ALA A 68 12.72 10.87 6.97
C ALA A 68 14.19 11.16 6.62
N VAL A 69 15.02 10.13 6.45
CA VAL A 69 16.43 10.28 6.04
C VAL A 69 16.54 10.76 4.61
N ILE A 70 15.78 10.19 3.67
CA ILE A 70 15.76 10.64 2.27
C ILE A 70 15.29 12.08 2.18
N TRP A 71 14.21 12.42 2.89
CA TRP A 71 13.65 13.77 2.95
C TRP A 71 14.67 14.79 3.43
N SER A 72 15.30 14.51 4.58
CA SER A 72 16.26 15.42 5.21
C SER A 72 17.51 15.65 4.35
N ASN A 73 17.93 14.65 3.58
CA ASN A 73 19.08 14.78 2.69
C ASN A 73 18.73 15.46 1.36
N GLN A 74 17.55 15.16 0.81
CA GLN A 74 17.23 15.51 -0.57
C GLN A 74 16.47 16.83 -0.70
N MET A 75 15.57 17.16 0.23
CA MET A 75 14.82 18.42 0.17
C MET A 75 15.73 19.65 0.14
N PRO A 76 16.74 19.80 1.02
CA PRO A 76 17.61 20.97 0.99
C PRO A 76 18.40 21.09 -0.32
N LYS A 77 18.83 19.95 -0.89
CA LYS A 77 19.56 19.91 -2.17
C LYS A 77 18.66 20.35 -3.33
N GLN A 78 17.43 19.88 -3.37
CA GLN A 78 16.48 20.26 -4.42
C GLN A 78 16.03 21.72 -4.26
N LEU A 79 15.82 22.20 -3.02
CA LEU A 79 15.51 23.60 -2.77
C LEU A 79 16.62 24.51 -3.31
N ARG A 80 17.89 24.25 -3.00
CA ARG A 80 19.01 25.05 -3.55
C ARG A 80 19.09 24.99 -5.08
N LYS A 81 18.69 23.89 -5.69
CA LYS A 81 18.77 23.70 -7.15
C LYS A 81 17.67 24.45 -7.91
N TYR A 82 16.47 24.52 -7.35
CA TYR A 82 15.29 25.09 -8.03
C TYR A 82 14.88 26.47 -7.51
N LEU A 83 15.46 26.95 -6.41
CA LEU A 83 15.31 28.33 -5.98
C LEU A 83 16.17 29.28 -6.84
N PRO A 84 15.72 30.52 -7.07
CA PRO A 84 16.47 31.50 -7.84
C PRO A 84 17.82 31.84 -7.19
N ALA A 85 18.84 32.14 -8.02
CA ALA A 85 20.26 32.23 -7.68
C ALA A 85 20.69 33.33 -6.68
N GLY A 86 19.75 34.03 -6.04
CA GLY A 86 20.00 35.02 -4.99
C GLY A 86 19.33 34.70 -3.65
N THR A 87 18.76 33.50 -3.50
CA THR A 87 17.99 33.16 -2.30
C THR A 87 18.92 32.89 -1.11
N PRO A 88 18.79 33.62 0.02
CA PRO A 88 19.61 33.41 1.19
C PRO A 88 19.44 32.00 1.76
N GLU A 89 20.51 31.41 2.30
CA GLU A 89 20.43 30.09 2.97
C GLU A 89 19.45 30.09 4.16
N ALA A 90 19.28 31.25 4.81
CA ALA A 90 18.29 31.45 5.86
C ALA A 90 16.86 31.20 5.36
N THR A 91 16.56 31.64 4.13
CA THR A 91 15.26 31.41 3.48
C THR A 91 15.07 29.94 3.14
N VAL A 92 16.12 29.25 2.67
CA VAL A 92 16.09 27.79 2.40
C VAL A 92 15.79 27.01 3.68
N LYS A 93 16.46 27.34 4.79
CA LYS A 93 16.26 26.69 6.09
C LYS A 93 14.87 26.99 6.67
N LYS A 94 14.38 28.22 6.52
CA LYS A 94 13.02 28.61 6.90
C LYS A 94 11.98 27.84 6.07
N LEU A 95 12.19 27.71 4.76
CA LEU A 95 11.33 26.92 3.89
C LEU A 95 11.31 25.43 4.28
N PHE A 96 12.46 24.85 4.62
CA PHE A 96 12.53 23.46 5.05
C PHE A 96 11.80 23.23 6.39
N GLY A 97 11.91 24.17 7.33
CA GLY A 97 11.23 24.10 8.63
C GLY A 97 9.73 24.39 8.55
N ASP A 98 9.31 25.28 7.66
CA ASP A 98 7.90 25.64 7.47
C ASP A 98 7.53 25.81 5.99
N MET A 99 7.26 24.69 5.33
CA MET A 99 6.77 24.67 3.94
C MET A 99 5.34 25.20 3.81
N ARG A 100 4.55 25.28 4.88
CA ARG A 100 3.18 25.81 4.80
C ARG A 100 3.19 27.33 4.67
N SER A 101 4.17 27.99 5.29
CA SER A 101 4.34 29.45 5.17
C SER A 101 4.45 29.92 3.72
N LEU A 102 5.03 29.13 2.81
CA LEU A 102 5.13 29.44 1.38
C LEU A 102 3.79 29.78 0.71
N ARG A 103 2.71 29.11 1.13
CA ARG A 103 1.39 29.30 0.55
C ARG A 103 0.73 30.61 0.95
N ILE A 104 1.13 31.16 2.10
CA ILE A 104 0.56 32.39 2.68
C ILE A 104 1.48 33.59 2.37
N ALA A 105 2.80 33.37 2.37
CA ALA A 105 3.80 34.43 2.23
C ALA A 105 4.13 34.80 0.78
N TYR A 106 3.87 33.93 -0.20
CA TYR A 106 4.20 34.15 -1.60
C TYR A 106 3.02 33.84 -2.51
N ASP A 107 2.78 34.70 -3.51
CA ASP A 107 1.77 34.49 -4.53
C ASP A 107 2.08 33.23 -5.37
N PHE A 108 1.08 32.67 -6.05
CA PHE A 108 1.24 31.43 -6.80
C PHE A 108 2.29 31.54 -7.91
N ASP A 109 2.35 32.68 -8.60
CA ASP A 109 3.29 32.92 -9.68
C ASP A 109 4.68 33.37 -9.21
N ASP A 110 4.91 33.47 -7.90
CA ASP A 110 6.22 33.84 -7.36
C ASP A 110 7.28 32.78 -7.70
N PRO A 111 8.45 33.16 -8.24
CA PRO A 111 9.52 32.23 -8.60
C PRO A 111 10.04 31.40 -7.41
N ILE A 112 9.98 31.92 -6.18
CA ILE A 112 10.35 31.18 -4.97
C ILE A 112 9.34 30.06 -4.72
N ARG A 113 8.04 30.33 -4.90
CA ARG A 113 6.98 29.33 -4.70
C ARG A 113 7.00 28.26 -5.81
N GLN A 114 7.16 28.65 -7.06
CA GLN A 114 7.30 27.73 -8.19
C GLN A 114 8.55 26.84 -8.06
N GLY A 115 9.67 27.42 -7.67
CA GLY A 115 10.91 26.70 -7.38
C GLY A 115 10.75 25.69 -6.24
N ALA A 116 10.07 26.09 -5.15
CA ALA A 116 9.80 25.22 -4.02
C ALA A 116 8.85 24.06 -4.37
N ILE A 117 7.79 24.30 -5.14
CA ILE A 117 6.89 23.22 -5.60
C ILE A 117 7.65 22.22 -6.47
N THR A 118 8.50 22.71 -7.37
CA THR A 118 9.34 21.87 -8.23
C THR A 118 10.33 21.04 -7.40
N ALA A 119 11.00 21.67 -6.43
CA ALA A 119 11.90 20.98 -5.50
C ALA A 119 11.18 19.88 -4.71
N TYR A 120 9.98 20.16 -4.21
CA TYR A 120 9.15 19.23 -3.46
C TYR A 120 8.76 18.01 -4.30
N ARG A 121 8.33 18.24 -5.55
CA ARG A 121 8.00 17.16 -6.50
C ARG A 121 9.21 16.25 -6.75
N HIS A 122 10.39 16.83 -6.94
CA HIS A 122 11.61 16.05 -7.14
C HIS A 122 12.02 15.29 -5.89
N ALA A 123 11.90 15.88 -4.69
CA ALA A 123 12.18 15.17 -3.44
C ALA A 123 11.22 13.99 -3.23
N LEU A 124 9.92 14.18 -3.46
CA LEU A 124 8.92 13.11 -3.38
C LEU A 124 9.16 12.00 -4.39
N TYR A 125 9.64 12.33 -5.60
CA TYR A 125 9.97 11.31 -6.60
C TYR A 125 10.98 10.29 -6.05
N TYR A 126 12.05 10.73 -5.37
CA TYR A 126 13.01 9.82 -4.75
C TYR A 126 12.37 8.94 -3.65
N CYS A 127 11.47 9.50 -2.84
CA CYS A 127 10.75 8.73 -1.83
C CYS A 127 9.85 7.66 -2.46
N ILE A 128 9.11 8.02 -3.52
CA ILE A 128 8.18 7.11 -4.22
C ILE A 128 8.96 6.00 -4.93
N THR A 129 10.11 6.30 -5.55
CA THR A 129 10.95 5.27 -6.19
C THR A 129 11.41 4.21 -5.19
N VAL A 130 11.87 4.62 -4.00
CA VAL A 130 12.29 3.68 -2.94
C VAL A 130 11.09 2.89 -2.40
N ALA A 131 9.95 3.55 -2.19
CA ALA A 131 8.73 2.88 -1.77
C ALA A 131 8.24 1.83 -2.80
N LEU A 132 8.32 2.15 -4.10
CA LEU A 132 7.97 1.24 -5.18
C LEU A 132 8.92 0.02 -5.22
N ALA A 133 10.23 0.24 -5.03
CA ALA A 133 11.20 -0.84 -4.94
C ALA A 133 10.90 -1.79 -3.77
N LEU A 134 10.57 -1.24 -2.60
CA LEU A 134 10.14 -2.01 -1.42
C LEU A 134 8.83 -2.77 -1.65
N ALA A 135 7.90 -2.24 -2.45
CA ALA A 135 6.64 -2.89 -2.76
C ALA A 135 6.79 -4.17 -3.60
N PHE A 136 7.92 -4.37 -4.29
CA PHE A 136 8.20 -5.63 -4.98
C PHE A 136 8.44 -6.80 -4.02
N VAL A 137 8.95 -6.55 -2.81
CA VAL A 137 9.23 -7.60 -1.82
C VAL A 137 7.96 -8.36 -1.41
N PRO A 138 6.88 -7.70 -0.95
CA PRO A 138 5.63 -8.39 -0.64
C PRO A 138 4.95 -8.96 -1.88
N LEU A 139 5.13 -8.36 -3.07
CA LEU A 139 4.60 -8.91 -4.31
C LEU A 139 5.23 -10.28 -4.63
N VAL A 140 6.55 -10.41 -4.49
CA VAL A 140 7.25 -11.69 -4.66
C VAL A 140 6.82 -12.68 -3.58
N ALA A 141 6.72 -12.24 -2.32
CA ALA A 141 6.26 -13.09 -1.21
C ALA A 141 4.83 -13.62 -1.43
N ALA A 142 3.95 -12.85 -2.07
CA ALA A 142 2.59 -13.28 -2.38
C ALA A 142 2.55 -14.50 -3.32
N PHE A 143 3.52 -14.64 -4.23
CA PHE A 143 3.63 -15.84 -5.08
C PHE A 143 3.97 -17.12 -4.31
N PHE A 144 4.54 -17.00 -3.11
CA PHE A 144 4.85 -18.12 -2.23
C PHE A 144 3.74 -18.38 -1.19
N GLN A 145 2.65 -17.61 -1.19
CA GLN A 145 1.59 -17.76 -0.21
C GLN A 145 0.72 -18.99 -0.52
N THR A 146 0.55 -19.86 0.47
CA THR A 146 -0.31 -21.05 0.36
C THR A 146 -1.79 -20.64 0.21
N ASN A 147 -2.49 -21.28 -0.72
CA ASN A 147 -3.93 -21.14 -0.84
C ASN A 147 -4.63 -21.99 0.22
N TYR A 148 -5.23 -21.33 1.23
CA TYR A 148 -6.05 -22.00 2.22
C TYR A 148 -7.48 -22.13 1.70
N PHE A 149 -7.95 -23.36 1.49
CA PHE A 149 -9.35 -23.63 1.19
C PHE A 149 -10.14 -23.72 2.51
N LEU A 150 -11.03 -22.76 2.73
CA LEU A 150 -11.93 -22.74 3.87
C LEU A 150 -13.29 -23.26 3.39
N GLY A 151 -13.55 -24.55 3.60
CA GLY A 151 -14.84 -25.17 3.34
C GLY A 151 -15.88 -24.75 4.38
N LYS A 152 -16.39 -25.70 5.18
CA LYS A 152 -17.24 -25.39 6.35
C LYS A 152 -16.46 -25.00 7.61
N GLN A 153 -15.12 -24.97 7.51
CA GLN A 153 -14.21 -24.70 8.62
C GLN A 153 -13.86 -23.21 8.68
N GLN A 154 -13.67 -22.68 9.89
CA GLN A 154 -13.23 -21.28 10.09
C GLN A 154 -11.71 -21.10 9.96
N ASN A 155 -10.95 -22.20 9.95
CA ASN A 155 -9.49 -22.22 9.80
C ASN A 155 -9.08 -23.54 9.13
N ALA A 156 -7.86 -23.58 8.58
CA ALA A 156 -7.34 -24.77 7.90
C ALA A 156 -6.75 -25.82 8.86
N VAL A 157 -6.73 -25.52 10.16
CA VAL A 157 -6.02 -26.33 11.18
C VAL A 157 -6.98 -27.04 12.12
N THR A 158 -8.16 -26.47 12.41
CA THR A 158 -9.13 -27.09 13.30
C THR A 158 -10.16 -27.85 12.48
N ASP A 159 -10.23 -29.18 12.68
CA ASP A 159 -11.12 -30.07 11.93
C ASP A 159 -12.57 -30.02 12.43
N VAL A 160 -13.05 -28.81 12.73
CA VAL A 160 -14.39 -28.55 13.26
C VAL A 160 -15.12 -27.55 12.37
N GLY A 161 -16.39 -27.82 12.14
CA GLY A 161 -17.27 -26.96 11.37
C GLY A 161 -17.67 -25.72 12.15
N ASN A 162 -18.27 -24.76 11.45
CA ASN A 162 -18.88 -23.57 12.06
C ASN A 162 -19.99 -23.91 13.08
N ASP A 163 -20.51 -25.15 13.06
CA ASP A 163 -21.47 -25.72 14.00
C ASP A 163 -20.82 -26.36 15.24
N GLY A 164 -19.48 -26.38 15.31
CA GLY A 164 -18.72 -26.97 16.41
C GLY A 164 -18.61 -28.51 16.34
N LEU A 165 -19.11 -29.13 15.28
CA LEU A 165 -19.02 -30.57 15.07
C LEU A 165 -17.73 -30.93 14.33
N PRO A 166 -17.11 -32.09 14.63
CA PRO A 166 -15.97 -32.58 13.86
C PRO A 166 -16.39 -32.84 12.41
N LEU A 167 -15.56 -32.40 11.47
CA LEU A 167 -15.89 -32.47 10.06
C LEU A 167 -15.62 -33.86 9.47
N SER A 168 -16.49 -34.28 8.56
CA SER A 168 -16.30 -35.52 7.82
C SER A 168 -15.25 -35.33 6.71
N GLU A 169 -14.58 -36.40 6.30
CA GLU A 169 -13.53 -36.38 5.26
C GLU A 169 -13.99 -35.73 3.94
N LYS A 170 -15.29 -35.84 3.61
CA LYS A 170 -15.92 -35.19 2.46
C LYS A 170 -16.00 -33.65 2.56
N ASP A 171 -16.01 -33.10 3.77
CA ASP A 171 -16.04 -31.64 3.99
C ASP A 171 -14.61 -31.03 4.00
N ARG A 172 -13.57 -31.84 4.23
CA ARG A 172 -12.15 -31.43 4.14
C ARG A 172 -11.63 -31.36 2.70
N ASN A 173 -12.09 -32.27 1.84
CA ASN A 173 -11.69 -32.34 0.44
C ASN A 173 -12.93 -32.63 -0.43
N PRO A 174 -13.70 -31.60 -0.83
CA PRO A 174 -14.88 -31.82 -1.66
C PRO A 174 -14.45 -32.43 -3.01
N ASP A 175 -15.20 -33.42 -3.49
CA ASP A 175 -14.96 -34.03 -4.80
C ASP A 175 -14.84 -32.94 -5.88
N PRO A 176 -13.85 -33.03 -6.80
CA PRO A 176 -13.69 -32.04 -7.85
C PRO A 176 -15.00 -31.87 -8.62
N LEU A 177 -15.46 -30.63 -8.74
CA LEU A 177 -16.74 -30.32 -9.36
C LEU A 177 -16.79 -30.90 -10.78
N PRO A 178 -17.91 -31.55 -11.20
CA PRO A 178 -18.03 -32.07 -12.55
C PRO A 178 -17.84 -30.93 -13.57
N PRO A 179 -17.24 -31.18 -14.75
CA PRO A 179 -16.88 -30.12 -15.70
C PRO A 179 -18.09 -29.23 -16.03
N PRO A 180 -17.88 -27.89 -16.13
CA PRO A 180 -18.98 -26.94 -16.30
C PRO A 180 -19.75 -27.25 -17.59
N ARG A 181 -21.08 -27.34 -17.53
CA ARG A 181 -21.90 -27.65 -18.70
C ARG A 181 -21.92 -26.51 -19.72
N ASN A 182 -21.66 -25.28 -19.28
CA ASN A 182 -21.70 -24.07 -20.12
C ASN A 182 -20.72 -22.98 -19.69
N LYS A 183 -20.39 -22.05 -20.61
CA LYS A 183 -19.52 -20.88 -20.35
C LYS A 183 -20.03 -19.96 -19.23
N LYS A 184 -21.35 -19.83 -19.08
CA LYS A 184 -21.95 -19.09 -17.96
C LYS A 184 -21.67 -19.76 -16.62
N GLU A 185 -21.72 -21.09 -16.58
CA GLU A 185 -21.43 -21.86 -15.38
C GLU A 185 -19.93 -21.82 -15.04
N ALA A 186 -19.06 -21.89 -16.05
CA ALA A 186 -17.62 -21.69 -15.87
C ALA A 186 -17.29 -20.30 -15.30
N PHE A 187 -17.95 -19.25 -15.79
CA PHE A 187 -17.79 -17.89 -15.26
C PHE A 187 -18.31 -17.75 -13.82
N LEU A 188 -19.48 -18.33 -13.52
CA LEU A 188 -20.06 -18.32 -12.18
C LEU A 188 -19.20 -19.08 -11.17
N ARG A 189 -18.60 -20.20 -11.57
CA ARG A 189 -17.68 -21.00 -10.73
C ARG A 189 -16.35 -20.30 -10.48
N PHE A 190 -15.79 -19.66 -11.51
CA PHE A 190 -14.61 -18.79 -11.37
C PHE A 190 -14.88 -17.64 -10.38
N TRP A 191 -16.06 -17.01 -10.48
CA TRP A 191 -16.44 -15.91 -9.59
C TRP A 191 -16.76 -16.38 -8.16
N ALA A 192 -17.27 -17.61 -8.01
CA ALA A 192 -17.56 -18.22 -6.71
C ALA A 192 -16.34 -18.87 -6.03
N GLY A 193 -15.16 -18.86 -6.66
CA GLY A 193 -13.93 -19.45 -6.11
C GLY A 193 -13.95 -20.98 -6.04
N SER A 194 -14.84 -21.63 -6.80
CA SER A 194 -14.99 -23.10 -6.84
C SER A 194 -14.37 -23.66 -8.11
N THR A 195 -13.03 -23.72 -8.12
CA THR A 195 -12.22 -24.47 -9.10
C THR A 195 -11.69 -25.74 -8.49
#